data_AF-A0A2D9QGX8-F1
#
_entry.id   AF-A0A2D9QGX8-F1
#
_cell.length_a   1.000
_cell.length_b   1.000
_cell.length_c   1.000
_cell.angle_alpha   90.00
_cell.angle_beta   90.00
_cell.angle_gamma   90.00
#
_symmetry.space_group_name_H-M   'P 1'
#
loop_
_entity.id
_entity.type
_entity.pdbx_description
1 polymer ?
#
loop_
_entity_poly.entity_id
_entity_poly.type
_entity_poly.pdbx_seq_one_letter_code
_entity_poly.pdbx_strand_id
1 'polypeptide(L)' 'MQVSVRDNNVDQALRALKKKLQREGVFREMKLKQHFEKPSEK' A
#
# COMPACT_ATOMS: atom_id res chain seq x y z
N MET A 1 8.14 1.15 -2.35
CA MET A 1 7.83 2.61 -2.38
C MET A 1 8.78 3.36 -1.47
N GLN A 2 9.31 4.49 -1.93
CA GLN A 2 10.08 5.41 -1.09
C GLN A 2 9.49 6.82 -1.24
N VAL A 3 9.42 7.57 -0.13
CA VAL A 3 9.03 8.98 -0.10
C VAL A 3 10.12 9.73 0.65
N SER A 4 10.68 10.75 0.01
CA SER A 4 11.67 11.63 0.62
C SER A 4 10.96 12.62 1.53
N VAL A 5 11.34 12.68 2.80
CA VAL A 5 10.86 13.71 3.73
C VAL A 5 11.67 14.98 3.45
N ARG A 6 10.98 16.07 3.11
CA ARG A 6 11.58 17.40 2.97
C ARG A 6 11.11 18.25 4.14
N ASP A 7 12.00 19.10 4.65
CA ASP A 7 11.68 20.10 5.69
C ASP A 7 11.11 19.52 7.01
N ASN A 8 11.54 18.30 7.37
CA ASN A 8 11.07 17.57 8.56
C ASN A 8 9.53 17.31 8.60
N ASN A 9 8.84 17.49 7.47
CA ASN A 9 7.38 17.33 7.42
C ASN A 9 7.00 15.87 7.17
N VAL A 10 7.07 15.08 8.24
CA VAL A 10 6.78 13.64 8.24
C VAL A 10 5.30 13.37 7.93
N ASP A 11 4.38 14.20 8.43
CA ASP A 11 2.95 14.05 8.18
C ASP A 11 2.59 14.15 6.69
N GLN A 12 3.20 15.10 5.98
CA GLN A 12 2.98 15.25 4.55
C GLN A 12 3.56 14.07 3.78
N ALA A 13 4.75 13.60 4.16
CA ALA A 13 5.35 12.41 3.56
C ALA A 13 4.48 11.16 3.76
N LEU A 14 3.90 11.00 4.96
CA LEU A 14 3.02 9.87 5.28
C LEU A 14 1.71 9.95 4.48
N ARG A 15 1.11 11.14 4.34
CA ARG A 15 -0.07 11.35 3.51
C ARG A 15 0.21 11.08 2.03
N ALA A 16 1.36 11.50 1.51
CA ALA A 16 1.77 11.24 0.14
C ALA A 16 1.99 9.74 -0.11
N LEU A 17 2.67 9.05 0.81
CA LEU A 17 2.87 7.60 0.75
C LEU A 17 1.53 6.85 0.76
N LYS A 18 0.61 7.20 1.67
CA LYS A 18 -0.72 6.59 1.76
C LYS A 18 -1.53 6.78 0.47
N LYS A 19 -1.53 7.98 -0.11
CA LYS A 19 -2.21 8.25 -1.40
C LYS A 19 -1.62 7.44 -2.54
N LYS A 20 -0.29 7.29 -2.58
CA LYS A 20 0.37 6.48 -3.61
C LYS A 20 -0.01 5.00 -3.47
N LEU A 21 0.03 4.44 -2.25
CA LEU A 21 -0.31 3.04 -1.98
C LEU A 21 -1.77 2.71 -2.32
N GLN A 22 -2.68 3.67 -2.13
CA GLN A 22 -4.08 3.53 -2.54
C GLN A 22 -4.24 3.47 -4.06
N ARG A 23 -3.50 4.28 -4.82
CA ARG A 23 -3.55 4.25 -6.30
C ARG A 23 -3.00 2.96 -6.88
N GLU A 24 -1.94 2.42 -6.28
CA GLU A 24 -1.36 1.15 -6.70
C GLU A 24 -2.23 -0.05 -6.33
N GLY A 25 -3.37 0.14 -5.65
CA GLY A 25 -4.32 -0.93 -5.36
C GLY A 25 -3.78 -1.98 -4.38
N VAL A 26 -2.62 -1.75 -3.77
CA VAL A 26 -1.91 -2.70 -2.90
C VAL A 26 -2.79 -3.14 -1.74
N PHE A 27 -3.59 -2.23 -1.17
CA PHE A 27 -4.53 -2.57 -0.09
C PHE A 27 -5.64 -3.53 -0.54
N ARG A 28 -6.05 -3.47 -1.82
CA ARG A 28 -7.04 -4.39 -2.39
C ARG A 28 -6.42 -5.76 -2.62
N GLU A 29 -5.20 -5.80 -3.15
CA GLU A 29 -4.47 -7.07 -3.30
C GLU A 29 -4.15 -7.72 -1.95
N MET A 30 -3.73 -6.93 -0.96
CA MET A 30 -3.48 -7.42 0.39
C MET A 30 -4.74 -8.04 0.98
N LYS A 31 -5.90 -7.38 0.82
CA LYS A 31 -7.19 -7.91 1.28
C LYS A 31 -7.60 -9.21 0.56
N LEU A 32 -7.37 -9.30 -0.74
CA LEU A 32 -7.65 -10.54 -1.50
C LEU A 32 -6.72 -11.69 -1.11
N LYS A 33 -5.46 -11.39 -0.78
CA LYS A 33 -4.45 -12.36 -0.34
C LYS A 33 -4.47 -12.63 1.17
N GLN A 34 -5.41 -12.06 1.93
CA GLN A 34 -5.54 -12.34 3.37
C GLN A 34 -5.90 -13.79 3.66
N HIS A 35 -6.63 -14.43 2.73
CA HIS A 35 -6.99 -15.84 2.81
C HIS A 35 -6.17 -16.60 1.77
N PHE A 36 -5.60 -17.73 2.21
CA PHE A 36 -4.89 -18.63 1.31
C PHE A 36 -5.91 -19.32 0.40
N GLU A 37 -6.00 -18.88 -0.85
CA GLU A 37 -6.72 -19.61 -1.89
C GLU A 37 -5.91 -20.88 -2.23
N LYS A 38 -6.49 -22.05 -1.98
CA LYS A 38 -5.86 -23.31 -2.38
C LYS A 38 -5.78 -23.33 -3.92
N PRO A 39 -4.60 -23.61 -4.51
CA PRO A 39 -4.43 -23.68 -5.96
C PRO A 39 -5.24 -24.81 -6.62
N SER A 40 -5.80 -25.73 -5.84
CA SER A 40 -6.71 -26.79 -6.28
C SER A 40 -8.19 -26.37 -6.37
N GLU A 41 -8.54 -25.14 -5.98
CA GLU A 41 -9.89 -24.56 -6.17
C GLU A 41 -9.94 -23.55 -7.34
N LYS A 42 -8.97 -23.64 -8.27
CA LYS A 42 -8.89 -22.79 -9.45
C LYS A 42 -9.43 -23.50 -10.70
#